data_AF-X1NAB7-F1
#
_entry.id   AF-X1NAB7-F1
#
_cell.length_a   1.000
_cell.length_b   1.000
_cell.length_c   1.000
_cell.angle_alpha   90.00
_cell.angle_beta   90.00
_cell.angle_gamma   90.00
#
_symmetry.space_group_name_H-M   'P 1'
#
loop_
_entity.id
_entity.type
_entity.pdbx_description
1 polymer ?
#
loop_
_entity_poly.entity_id
_entity_poly.type
_entity_poly.pdbx_seq_one_letter_code
_entity_poly.pdbx_strand_id
1 'polypeptide(L)'
;MPRVRSAIANLDSRFVKIEPFNGPGYFDMCIKFGSGVPKLVIPFNWTRHTNKFRNEGWEMAQSVRLGYNKKKKALFVDLIFEKERPELREVGGVIGIDSGFNSMLASSDGQFIGSELKEEIKQGGKRRKSWHHYIETEANRFLKHLNLDNIKLTSFYLVCDVFYYKSLTHHTSVSSSYR
;
A
#
# COMPACT_ATOMS: atom_id res chain seq x y z
N MET A 1 -31.08 8.63 5.88
CA MET A 1 -30.26 8.82 4.66
C MET A 1 -28.84 8.29 4.89
N PRO A 2 -28.31 7.44 4.00
CA PRO A 2 -26.95 6.93 4.13
C PRO A 2 -25.93 8.08 4.02
N ARG A 3 -25.03 8.18 5.01
CA ARG A 3 -23.96 9.18 5.02
C ARG A 3 -22.80 8.67 4.18
N VAL A 4 -22.71 9.09 2.91
CA VAL A 4 -21.56 8.81 2.06
C VAL A 4 -20.34 9.56 2.61
N ARG A 5 -19.39 8.83 3.22
CA ARG A 5 -18.23 9.41 3.91
C ARG A 5 -17.12 9.86 2.95
N SER A 6 -17.00 9.23 1.78
CA SER A 6 -15.98 9.52 0.77
C SER A 6 -16.55 9.45 -0.64
N ALA A 7 -16.28 10.47 -1.45
CA ALA A 7 -16.61 10.49 -2.88
C ALA A 7 -15.39 9.98 -3.66
N ILE A 8 -15.30 8.65 -3.76
CA ILE A 8 -14.24 7.94 -4.48
C ILE A 8 -14.92 6.94 -5.41
N ALA A 9 -14.50 6.90 -6.66
CA ALA A 9 -14.97 5.95 -7.66
C ALA A 9 -13.76 5.27 -8.32
N ASN A 10 -13.84 3.95 -8.48
CA ASN A 10 -12.91 3.23 -9.34
C ASN A 10 -13.51 3.21 -10.75
N LEU A 11 -12.73 3.68 -11.72
CA LEU A 11 -13.12 3.75 -13.12
C LEU A 11 -12.27 2.74 -13.88
N ASP A 12 -12.94 1.79 -14.51
CA ASP A 12 -12.28 0.78 -15.34
C ASP A 12 -12.13 1.25 -16.79
N SER A 13 -11.56 0.36 -17.62
CA SER A 13 -11.26 0.59 -19.03
C SER A 13 -12.46 0.98 -19.90
N ARG A 14 -13.70 0.80 -19.41
CA ARG A 14 -14.92 1.24 -20.10
C ARG A 14 -15.12 2.75 -19.99
N PHE A 15 -14.63 3.35 -18.91
CA PHE A 15 -14.80 4.78 -18.61
C PHE A 15 -13.53 5.58 -18.83
N VAL A 16 -12.36 4.94 -18.77
CA VAL A 16 -11.07 5.60 -18.87
C VAL A 16 -10.12 4.84 -19.78
N LYS A 17 -9.28 5.55 -20.52
CA LYS A 17 -8.13 4.99 -21.25
C LYS A 17 -6.86 5.68 -20.80
N ILE A 18 -5.80 4.92 -20.56
CA ILE A 18 -4.49 5.46 -20.25
C ILE A 18 -3.56 5.12 -21.41
N GLU A 19 -3.07 6.14 -22.11
CA GLU A 19 -2.30 5.96 -23.34
C GLU A 19 -1.21 7.03 -23.48
N PRO A 20 -0.18 6.79 -24.32
CA PRO A 20 0.83 7.80 -24.63
C PRO A 20 0.19 9.10 -25.11
N PHE A 21 0.75 10.24 -24.67
CA PHE A 21 0.19 11.53 -25.03
C PHE A 21 0.63 11.94 -26.44
N ASN A 22 -0.32 12.02 -27.37
CA ASN A 22 -0.07 12.39 -28.78
C ASN A 22 0.01 13.92 -29.02
N GLY A 23 0.39 14.71 -28.00
CA GLY A 23 0.47 16.16 -28.09
C GLY A 23 1.91 16.68 -28.22
N PRO A 24 2.15 18.00 -28.11
CA PRO A 24 3.51 18.54 -28.05
C PRO A 24 4.27 17.88 -26.90
N GLY A 25 5.54 17.48 -27.14
CA GLY A 25 6.32 16.50 -26.37
C GLY A 25 6.71 16.85 -24.93
N TYR A 26 5.83 17.50 -24.18
CA TYR A 26 6.00 17.88 -22.77
C TYR A 26 5.47 16.82 -21.80
N PHE A 27 4.60 15.92 -22.28
CA PHE A 27 3.95 14.90 -21.45
C PHE A 27 4.16 13.50 -22.01
N ASP A 28 4.45 12.54 -21.12
CA ASP A 28 4.65 11.14 -21.49
C ASP A 28 3.33 10.43 -21.80
N MET A 29 2.32 10.63 -20.94
CA MET A 29 1.08 9.87 -20.92
C MET A 29 -0.13 10.77 -20.72
N CYS A 30 -1.32 10.22 -21.00
CA CYS A 30 -2.57 10.88 -20.65
C CYS A 30 -3.67 9.92 -20.24
N ILE A 31 -4.58 10.44 -19.41
CA ILE A 31 -5.80 9.78 -18.98
C ILE A 31 -6.96 10.40 -19.76
N LYS A 32 -7.63 9.61 -20.59
CA LYS A 32 -8.78 10.04 -21.39
C LYS A 32 -10.06 9.45 -20.81
N PHE A 33 -11.01 10.31 -20.47
CA PHE A 33 -12.32 9.89 -19.99
C PHE A 33 -13.25 9.68 -21.19
N GLY A 34 -13.88 8.50 -21.27
CA GLY A 34 -14.75 8.09 -22.37
C GLY A 34 -16.12 8.76 -22.35
N SER A 35 -16.59 9.18 -21.17
CA SER A 35 -17.90 9.78 -20.94
C SER A 35 -17.79 11.21 -20.38
N GLY A 36 -18.69 12.10 -20.82
CA GLY A 36 -18.79 13.48 -20.33
C GLY A 36 -18.52 14.53 -21.41
N VAL A 37 -19.15 15.70 -21.27
CA VAL A 37 -18.92 16.89 -22.08
C VAL A 37 -18.58 18.04 -21.13
N PRO A 38 -17.40 18.69 -21.25
CA PRO A 38 -16.34 18.42 -22.22
C PRO A 38 -15.60 17.09 -21.95
N LYS A 39 -15.01 16.51 -22.99
CA LYS A 39 -14.12 15.35 -22.84
C LYS A 39 -12.90 15.75 -22.03
N LEU A 40 -12.74 15.15 -20.86
CA LEU A 40 -11.60 15.41 -19.99
C LEU A 40 -10.39 14.58 -20.43
N VAL A 41 -9.27 15.26 -20.66
CA VAL A 41 -7.96 14.64 -20.91
C VAL A 41 -6.97 15.20 -19.90
N ILE A 42 -6.37 14.32 -19.12
CA ILE A 42 -5.39 14.71 -18.08
C ILE A 42 -4.02 14.19 -18.51
N PRO A 43 -3.13 15.05 -19.05
CA PRO A 43 -1.76 14.66 -19.35
C PRO A 43 -0.92 14.59 -18.07
N PHE A 44 0.05 13.67 -18.03
CA PHE A 44 0.97 13.51 -16.90
C PHE A 44 2.32 12.94 -17.35
N ASN A 45 3.34 13.21 -16.53
CA ASN A 45 4.67 12.67 -16.69
C ASN A 45 4.95 11.53 -15.72
N TRP A 46 5.87 10.67 -16.11
CA TRP A 46 6.38 9.66 -15.21
C TRP A 46 7.11 10.30 -14.03
N THR A 47 6.64 10.01 -12.83
CA THR A 47 7.31 10.43 -11.60
C THR A 47 8.36 9.38 -11.20
N ARG A 48 9.32 9.79 -10.35
CA ARG A 48 10.29 8.87 -9.74
C ARG A 48 9.64 7.62 -9.13
N HIS A 49 8.52 7.80 -8.44
CA HIS A 49 7.78 6.70 -7.82
C HIS A 49 7.19 5.75 -8.86
N THR A 50 6.67 6.31 -9.96
CA THR A 50 6.09 5.51 -11.03
C THR A 50 7.16 4.70 -11.78
N ASN A 51 8.29 5.32 -12.07
CA ASN A 51 9.43 4.65 -12.70
C ASN A 51 9.96 3.52 -11.83
N LYS A 52 9.94 3.66 -10.51
CA LYS A 52 10.31 2.57 -9.59
C LYS A 52 9.41 1.33 -9.79
N PHE A 53 8.09 1.50 -9.81
CA PHE A 53 7.16 0.39 -10.03
C PHE A 53 7.39 -0.28 -11.39
N ARG A 54 7.54 0.52 -12.45
CA ARG A 54 7.82 0.00 -13.80
C ARG A 54 9.12 -0.81 -13.84
N ASN A 55 10.18 -0.33 -13.20
CA ASN A 55 11.47 -1.02 -13.15
C ASN A 55 11.43 -2.30 -12.30
N GLU A 56 10.50 -2.42 -11.34
CA GLU A 56 10.28 -3.60 -10.51
C GLU A 56 9.34 -4.64 -11.15
N GLY A 57 8.99 -4.46 -12.42
CA GLY A 57 8.12 -5.36 -13.18
C GLY A 57 6.65 -5.24 -12.82
N TRP A 58 6.20 -4.07 -12.37
CA TRP A 58 4.78 -3.77 -12.23
C TRP A 58 4.25 -3.16 -13.53
N GLU A 59 3.05 -3.58 -13.91
CA GLU A 59 2.32 -3.06 -15.06
C GLU A 59 1.25 -2.09 -14.61
N MET A 60 0.96 -1.08 -15.43
CA MET A 60 -0.11 -0.14 -15.13
C MET A 60 -1.45 -0.75 -15.53
N ALA A 61 -2.36 -0.87 -14.58
CA ALA A 61 -3.71 -1.33 -14.85
C ALA A 61 -4.45 -0.30 -15.72
N GLN A 62 -5.32 -0.78 -16.61
CA GLN A 62 -6.24 0.07 -17.40
C GLN A 62 -7.44 0.52 -16.56
N SER A 63 -7.18 0.98 -15.33
CA SER A 63 -8.17 1.53 -14.42
C SER A 63 -7.54 2.61 -13.55
N VAL A 64 -8.37 3.56 -13.12
CA VAL A 64 -7.93 4.65 -12.23
C VAL A 64 -8.91 4.80 -11.07
N ARG A 65 -8.41 5.34 -9.96
CA ARG A 65 -9.28 5.77 -8.88
C ARG A 65 -9.39 7.28 -8.90
N LEU A 66 -10.61 7.78 -9.12
CA LEU A 66 -10.92 9.19 -9.04
C LEU A 66 -11.53 9.49 -7.67
N GLY A 67 -11.09 10.55 -7.02
CA GLY A 67 -11.71 10.98 -5.78
C GLY A 67 -11.57 12.47 -5.52
N TYR A 68 -12.30 12.92 -4.51
CA TYR A 68 -12.25 14.31 -4.05
C TYR A 68 -11.74 14.39 -2.61
N ASN A 69 -10.65 15.12 -2.42
CA ASN A 69 -10.12 15.43 -1.10
C ASN A 69 -10.75 16.71 -0.56
N LYS A 70 -11.73 16.57 0.34
CA LYS A 70 -12.44 17.71 0.96
C LYS A 70 -11.50 18.69 1.69
N LYS A 71 -10.42 18.21 2.30
CA LYS A 71 -9.49 19.07 3.05
C LYS A 71 -8.66 19.94 2.12
N LYS A 72 -8.15 19.35 1.04
CA LYS A 72 -7.35 20.04 0.01
C LYS A 72 -8.21 20.76 -1.02
N LYS A 73 -9.53 20.58 -0.97
CA LYS A 73 -10.51 21.03 -1.98
C LYS A 73 -10.08 20.68 -3.41
N ALA A 74 -9.53 19.49 -3.60
CA ALA A 74 -8.89 19.07 -4.84
C ALA A 74 -9.35 17.67 -5.27
N LEU A 75 -9.48 17.47 -6.59
CA LEU A 75 -9.61 16.15 -7.19
C LEU A 75 -8.24 15.47 -7.21
N PHE A 76 -8.25 14.14 -7.08
CA PHE A 76 -7.06 13.32 -7.27
C PHE A 76 -7.40 12.12 -8.15
N VAL A 77 -6.39 11.66 -8.87
CA VAL A 77 -6.43 10.43 -9.66
C VAL A 77 -5.29 9.54 -9.21
N ASP A 78 -5.60 8.36 -8.69
CA ASP A 78 -4.58 7.36 -8.40
C ASP A 78 -4.43 6.45 -9.63
N LEU A 79 -3.18 6.28 -10.06
CA LEU A 79 -2.77 5.28 -11.02
C LEU A 79 -2.62 3.94 -10.29
N ILE A 80 -3.24 2.89 -10.83
CA ILE A 80 -3.20 1.56 -10.23
C ILE A 80 -2.13 0.74 -10.96
N PHE A 81 -1.24 0.13 -10.19
CA PHE A 81 -0.23 -0.79 -10.69
C PHE A 81 -0.57 -2.19 -10.22
N GLU A 82 -0.47 -3.13 -11.14
CA GLU A 82 -0.69 -4.54 -10.92
C GLU A 82 0.57 -5.33 -11.28
N LYS A 83 0.72 -6.47 -10.63
CA LYS A 83 1.80 -7.40 -10.88
C LYS A 83 1.22 -8.79 -10.75
N GLU A 84 1.71 -9.71 -11.57
CA GLU A 84 1.30 -11.09 -11.49
C GLU A 84 1.47 -11.61 -10.07
N ARG A 85 0.42 -12.24 -9.55
CA ARG A 85 0.44 -12.80 -8.21
C ARG A 85 1.38 -14.01 -8.23
N PRO A 86 2.43 -14.04 -7.37
CA PRO A 86 3.26 -15.24 -7.26
C PRO A 86 2.42 -16.44 -6.84
N GLU A 87 2.81 -17.63 -7.30
CA GLU A 87 2.15 -18.87 -6.90
C GLU A 87 2.17 -19.04 -5.38
N LEU A 88 1.09 -19.62 -4.86
CA LEU A 88 0.99 -19.94 -3.44
C LEU A 88 1.96 -21.08 -3.12
N ARG A 89 2.73 -20.92 -2.05
CA ARG A 89 3.57 -22.01 -1.53
C ARG A 89 2.67 -23.08 -0.92
N GLU A 90 2.70 -24.29 -1.46
CA GLU A 90 1.94 -25.43 -0.92
C GLU A 90 2.70 -26.15 0.22
N VAL A 91 4.04 -26.09 0.16
CA VAL A 91 4.95 -26.73 1.11
C VAL A 91 5.65 -25.69 1.97
N GLY A 92 5.86 -26.03 3.24
CA GLY A 92 6.55 -25.19 4.21
C GLY A 92 5.92 -25.21 5.60
N GLY A 93 6.56 -24.50 6.52
CA GLY A 93 6.11 -24.29 7.90
C GLY A 93 4.96 -23.29 8.01
N VAL A 94 4.30 -23.31 9.15
CA VAL A 94 3.30 -22.31 9.54
C VAL A 94 3.90 -21.48 10.67
N ILE A 95 3.87 -20.16 10.53
CA ILE A 95 4.39 -19.24 11.54
C ILE A 95 3.26 -18.33 12.04
N GLY A 96 3.08 -18.27 13.35
CA GLY A 96 2.28 -17.25 14.00
C GLY A 96 3.15 -16.04 14.28
N ILE A 97 2.68 -14.85 13.95
CA ILE A 97 3.35 -13.58 14.23
C ILE A 97 2.41 -12.74 15.07
N ASP A 98 2.88 -12.30 16.23
CA ASP A 98 2.19 -11.38 17.13
C ASP A 98 2.95 -10.05 17.22
N SER A 99 2.23 -8.95 17.20
CA SER A 99 2.80 -7.62 17.42
C SER A 99 2.65 -7.22 18.89
N GLY A 100 3.75 -7.15 19.62
CA GLY A 100 3.75 -6.85 21.04
C GLY A 100 4.31 -5.47 21.38
N PHE A 101 4.09 -5.04 22.62
CA PHE A 101 4.74 -3.84 23.16
C PHE A 101 6.19 -4.09 23.59
N ASN A 102 6.50 -5.31 24.05
CA ASN A 102 7.84 -5.66 24.54
C ASN A 102 8.80 -6.02 23.40
N SER A 103 8.26 -6.59 22.32
CA SER A 103 8.95 -6.95 21.09
C SER A 103 7.99 -6.56 19.96
N MET A 104 8.46 -5.72 19.03
CA MET A 104 7.62 -5.18 17.95
C MET A 104 6.96 -6.31 17.16
N LEU A 105 7.70 -7.37 16.88
CA LEU A 105 7.20 -8.61 16.31
C LEU A 105 7.79 -9.79 17.09
N ALA A 106 6.94 -10.73 17.47
CA ALA A 106 7.32 -12.02 18.01
C ALA A 106 6.71 -13.12 17.14
N SER A 107 7.50 -14.11 16.76
CA SER A 107 7.01 -15.24 15.98
C SER A 107 7.08 -16.57 16.73
N SER A 108 6.23 -17.51 16.34
CA SER A 108 6.10 -18.83 16.98
C SER A 108 7.33 -19.73 16.82
N ASP A 109 8.23 -19.40 15.89
CA ASP A 109 9.52 -20.06 15.68
C ASP A 109 10.66 -19.43 16.51
N GLY A 110 10.36 -18.43 17.34
CA GLY A 110 11.30 -17.81 18.27
C GLY A 110 12.05 -16.59 17.72
N GLN A 111 11.66 -16.02 16.58
CA GLN A 111 12.20 -14.72 16.16
C GLN A 111 11.54 -13.60 16.96
N PHE A 112 12.35 -12.77 17.61
CA PHE A 112 11.92 -11.56 18.31
C PHE A 112 12.59 -10.35 17.66
N ILE A 113 11.81 -9.54 16.96
CA ILE A 113 12.30 -8.41 16.18
C ILE A 113 11.82 -7.10 16.82
N GLY A 114 12.73 -6.11 16.94
CA GLY A 114 12.43 -4.79 17.49
C GLY A 114 12.36 -4.77 19.02
N SER A 115 13.01 -5.71 19.69
CA SER A 115 13.15 -5.72 21.16
C SER A 115 14.01 -4.54 21.64
N GLU A 116 14.95 -4.11 20.81
CA GLU A 116 15.84 -2.96 21.01
C GLU A 116 15.08 -1.62 21.10
N LEU A 117 13.91 -1.52 20.46
CA LEU A 117 13.11 -0.30 20.47
C LEU A 117 12.28 -0.13 21.75
N LYS A 118 12.22 -1.16 22.61
CA LYS A 118 11.38 -1.15 23.81
C LYS A 118 11.64 0.05 24.70
N GLU A 119 12.90 0.35 24.97
CA GLU A 119 13.27 1.45 25.86
C GLU A 119 13.04 2.81 25.20
N GLU A 120 13.25 2.92 23.89
CA GLU A 120 12.94 4.14 23.13
C GLU A 120 11.43 4.44 23.11
N ILE A 121 10.60 3.43 22.85
CA ILE A 121 9.14 3.57 22.83
C ILE A 121 8.60 3.93 24.22
N LYS A 122 9.18 3.39 25.30
CA LYS A 122 8.81 3.76 26.67
C LYS A 122 9.08 5.24 26.95
N GLN A 123 10.22 5.78 26.51
CA GLN A 123 10.58 7.19 26.69
C GLN A 123 9.62 8.13 25.95
N GLY A 124 9.14 7.70 24.78
CA GLY A 124 8.25 8.50 23.93
C GLY A 124 6.84 8.72 24.46
N GLY A 125 6.33 7.78 25.25
CA GLY A 125 5.00 7.82 25.82
C GLY A 125 3.89 7.37 24.84
N LYS A 126 3.21 6.28 25.20
CA LYS A 126 2.20 5.57 24.38
C LYS A 126 1.03 6.40 23.84
N ARG A 127 0.75 7.57 24.42
CA ARG A 127 -0.45 8.37 24.09
C ARG A 127 -0.17 9.50 23.10
N ARG A 128 1.08 9.68 22.66
CA ARG A 128 1.45 10.74 21.72
C ARG A 128 1.22 10.26 20.29
N LYS A 129 0.44 11.04 19.53
CA LYS A 129 0.11 10.73 18.14
C LYS A 129 1.33 10.62 17.23
N SER A 130 2.36 11.43 17.44
CA SER A 130 3.63 11.36 16.71
C SER A 130 4.35 10.02 16.94
N TRP A 131 4.28 9.50 18.16
CA TRP A 131 4.90 8.24 18.53
C TRP A 131 4.15 7.02 17.97
N HIS A 132 2.83 7.08 17.84
CA HIS A 132 2.10 6.03 17.13
C HIS A 132 2.58 5.88 15.68
N HIS A 133 2.78 6.99 14.97
CA HIS A 133 3.28 6.96 13.59
C HIS A 133 4.74 6.47 13.51
N TYR A 134 5.57 6.86 14.49
CA TYR A 134 6.94 6.35 14.60
C TYR A 134 6.97 4.83 14.79
N ILE A 135 6.22 4.32 15.78
CA ILE A 135 6.11 2.89 16.08
C ILE A 135 5.62 2.12 14.84
N GLU A 136 4.59 2.61 14.15
CA GLU A 136 4.08 2.00 12.93
C GLU A 136 5.13 1.97 11.81
N THR A 137 5.90 3.04 11.66
CA THR A 137 6.98 3.13 10.66
C THR A 137 8.09 2.12 10.94
N GLU A 138 8.53 2.05 12.21
CA GLU A 138 9.55 1.09 12.61
C GLU A 138 9.04 -0.36 12.52
N ALA A 139 7.79 -0.64 12.90
CA ALA A 139 7.19 -1.97 12.72
C ALA A 139 7.27 -2.43 11.26
N ASN A 140 6.92 -1.54 10.31
CA ASN A 140 7.00 -1.83 8.87
C ASN A 140 8.45 -2.01 8.37
N ARG A 141 9.41 -1.33 9.00
CA ARG A 141 10.83 -1.52 8.69
C ARG A 141 11.30 -2.90 9.15
N PHE A 142 10.97 -3.27 10.38
CA PHE A 142 11.33 -4.57 10.98
C PHE A 142 10.63 -5.76 10.33
N LEU A 143 9.38 -5.59 9.87
CA LEU A 143 8.65 -6.64 9.15
C LEU A 143 9.40 -7.13 7.90
N LYS A 144 10.18 -6.26 7.25
CA LYS A 144 10.99 -6.63 6.08
C LYS A 144 12.19 -7.51 6.41
N HIS A 145 12.58 -7.58 7.68
CA HIS A 145 13.68 -8.39 8.17
C HIS A 145 13.23 -9.75 8.71
N LEU A 146 11.92 -10.01 8.76
CA LEU A 146 11.40 -11.29 9.21
C LEU A 146 11.82 -12.39 8.23
N ASN A 147 12.47 -13.44 8.75
CA ASN A 147 12.81 -14.58 7.92
C ASN A 147 11.54 -15.40 7.68
N LEU A 148 11.14 -15.48 6.41
CA LEU A 148 9.97 -16.20 5.94
C LEU A 148 10.35 -17.28 4.91
N ASP A 149 11.60 -17.71 4.94
CA ASP A 149 12.10 -18.80 4.12
C ASP A 149 11.43 -20.10 4.54
N ASN A 150 10.99 -20.87 3.54
CA ASN A 150 10.28 -22.14 3.75
C ASN A 150 9.00 -22.05 4.62
N ILE A 151 8.42 -20.86 4.77
CA ILE A 151 7.10 -20.69 5.39
C ILE A 151 6.03 -20.65 4.30
N LYS A 152 4.99 -21.49 4.43
CA LYS A 152 3.83 -21.52 3.53
C LYS A 152 2.69 -20.60 4.00
N LEU A 153 2.54 -20.43 5.30
CA LEU A 153 1.43 -19.70 5.89
C LEU A 153 1.89 -18.85 7.07
N THR A 154 1.47 -17.59 7.07
CA THR A 154 1.55 -16.70 8.23
C THR A 154 0.18 -16.46 8.81
N SER A 155 0.07 -16.60 10.13
CA SER A 155 -1.05 -16.05 10.89
C SER A 155 -0.58 -14.79 11.60
N PHE A 156 -1.25 -13.66 11.37
CA PHE A 156 -0.95 -12.39 12.05
C PHE A 156 -1.99 -12.08 13.12
N TYR A 157 -1.51 -11.80 14.32
CA TYR A 157 -2.28 -11.20 15.39
C TYR A 157 -1.78 -9.78 15.61
N LEU A 158 -2.65 -8.80 15.34
CA LEU A 158 -2.42 -7.40 15.66
C LEU A 158 -3.32 -7.05 16.85
N VAL A 159 -2.75 -6.50 17.92
CA VAL A 159 -3.46 -6.11 19.16
C VAL A 159 -4.38 -4.89 18.97
N CYS A 160 -4.75 -4.57 17.72
CA CYS A 160 -5.81 -3.63 17.37
C CYS A 160 -6.73 -4.27 16.31
N ASP A 161 -7.66 -5.10 16.78
CA ASP A 161 -8.96 -5.45 16.18
C ASP A 161 -9.07 -5.79 14.68
N VAL A 162 -8.08 -6.45 14.07
CA VAL A 162 -8.30 -7.10 12.75
C VAL A 162 -7.49 -8.39 12.61
N PHE A 163 -8.19 -9.52 12.48
CA PHE A 163 -7.61 -10.77 11.97
C PHE A 163 -7.28 -10.59 10.48
N TYR A 164 -6.00 -10.60 10.13
CA TYR A 164 -5.57 -10.66 8.73
C TYR A 164 -5.08 -12.07 8.42
N TYR A 165 -5.89 -12.84 7.70
CA TYR A 165 -5.41 -14.02 6.98
C TYR A 165 -4.68 -13.55 5.73
N LYS A 166 -3.35 -13.67 5.71
CA LYS A 166 -2.52 -13.38 4.52
C LYS A 166 -1.66 -14.61 4.23
N SER A 167 -1.98 -15.31 3.13
CA SER A 167 -1.09 -16.31 2.56
C SER A 167 0.21 -15.60 2.14
N LEU A 168 1.36 -16.07 2.63
CA LEU A 168 2.63 -15.44 2.34
C LEU A 168 2.90 -15.39 0.84
N THR A 169 3.03 -14.16 0.37
CA THR A 169 3.63 -13.78 -0.90
C THR A 169 4.47 -12.56 -0.55
N HIS A 170 5.72 -12.49 -1.00
CA HIS A 170 6.59 -11.34 -0.75
C HIS A 170 5.91 -10.06 -1.27
N HIS A 171 5.19 -9.38 -0.38
CA HIS A 171 4.43 -8.18 -0.68
C HIS A 171 4.98 -7.03 0.15
N THR A 172 5.79 -6.20 -0.48
CA THR A 172 5.93 -4.79 -0.16
C THR A 172 4.68 -4.05 -0.65
N SER A 173 3.57 -4.17 0.06
CA SER A 173 2.46 -3.23 -0.12
C SER A 173 2.83 -1.91 0.55
N VAL A 174 3.42 -0.98 -0.20
CA VAL A 174 3.59 0.41 0.24
C VAL A 174 2.30 1.16 -0.11
N SER A 175 1.33 1.17 0.81
CA SER A 175 0.28 2.18 0.77
C SER A 175 0.85 3.47 1.35
N SER A 176 1.31 4.39 0.50
CA SER A 176 1.62 5.75 0.95
C SER A 176 0.32 6.51 1.14
N SER A 177 -0.35 6.33 2.29
CA SER A 177 -1.36 7.27 2.74
C SER A 177 -0.65 8.51 3.29
N TYR A 178 -0.28 9.44 2.40
CA TYR A 178 0.10 10.78 2.82
C TYR A 178 -1.12 11.47 3.45
N ARG A 179 -1.05 11.74 4.76
CA ARG A 179 -1.91 12.71 5.44
C ARG A 179 -1.06 13.67 6.22
#